data_AF-A0A3P8RFC8-F1
#
_entry.id   AF-A0A3P8RFC8-F1
#
_cell.length_a   1.000
_cell.length_b   1.000
_cell.length_c   1.000
_cell.angle_alpha   90.00
_cell.angle_beta   90.00
_cell.angle_gamma   90.00
#
_symmetry.space_group_name_H-M   'P 1'
#
loop_
_entity.id
_entity.type
_entity.pdbx_description
1 polymer ?
#
loop_
_entity_poly.entity_id
_entity_poly.type
_entity_poly.pdbx_seq_one_letter_code
_entity_poly.pdbx_strand_id
1 'polypeptide(L)'
;MGDITPRFGNMKALLGLVAGAGASYGIYKLISFKRNKKNATGENPGVKGSQQSEVKIQPGSLLARVSGLDVICPRPADTASGDIIHQSPDNLEPQHLKMLLSCLQTSNNPSDRCRILLTLGNSAAFTVNQNLIREFEGIHIIAGFLSDPAPEVRVQTLNALNNLCMNIQNQEQIKVYVPQVLELIEMSPVNSDLQLGALRLLTNLSVTDKHQHLLKESVTLLLSLLVVSNEALQVQTLKVLVNLSSNPDMMDDIVQAQVRPKGN
;
A
#
# COMPACT_ATOMS: atom_id res chain seq x y z
N MET A 1 -46.40 32.51 -23.82
CA MET A 1 -45.46 32.29 -24.94
C MET A 1 -44.14 32.93 -24.53
N GLY A 2 -43.09 32.15 -24.34
CA GLY A 2 -41.83 32.60 -23.73
C GLY A 2 -41.11 31.40 -23.13
N ASP A 3 -40.06 30.97 -23.81
CA ASP A 3 -39.45 29.65 -23.65
C ASP A 3 -38.53 29.56 -22.42
N ILE A 4 -38.60 28.46 -21.66
CA ILE A 4 -37.72 28.17 -20.52
C ILE A 4 -36.82 27.00 -20.90
N THR A 5 -35.62 27.31 -21.39
CA THR A 5 -34.55 26.32 -21.55
C THR A 5 -33.79 26.16 -20.23
N PRO A 6 -33.82 24.98 -19.58
CA PRO A 6 -32.95 24.72 -18.45
C PRO A 6 -31.51 24.52 -18.94
N ARG A 7 -30.59 25.41 -18.55
CA ARG A 7 -29.15 25.24 -18.80
C ARG A 7 -28.67 23.95 -18.10
N PHE A 8 -28.11 23.03 -18.88
CA PHE A 8 -27.47 21.80 -18.40
C PHE A 8 -26.22 22.12 -17.55
N GLY A 9 -26.39 22.25 -16.24
CA GLY A 9 -25.33 22.47 -15.26
C GLY A 9 -24.89 21.18 -14.56
N ASN A 10 -23.70 20.68 -14.89
CA ASN A 10 -22.91 19.69 -14.13
C ASN A 10 -23.67 18.59 -13.34
N MET A 11 -24.10 17.53 -14.04
CA MET A 11 -24.41 16.22 -13.43
C MET A 11 -23.14 15.52 -12.89
N LYS A 12 -22.53 16.06 -11.82
CA LYS A 12 -21.42 15.42 -11.08
C LYS A 12 -21.57 15.43 -9.56
N ALA A 13 -22.61 16.08 -9.02
CA ALA A 13 -22.80 16.26 -7.58
C ALA A 13 -23.95 15.44 -6.96
N LEU A 14 -24.63 14.57 -7.73
CA LEU A 14 -25.79 13.83 -7.25
C LEU A 14 -25.73 12.33 -7.62
N LEU A 15 -24.78 11.61 -7.01
CA LEU A 15 -24.80 10.14 -6.97
C LEU A 15 -24.31 9.60 -5.61
N GLY A 16 -24.74 10.25 -4.53
CA GLY A 16 -24.78 9.63 -3.21
C GLY A 16 -26.20 9.12 -2.96
N LEU A 17 -26.32 7.81 -2.70
CA LEU A 17 -27.29 7.13 -1.82
C LEU A 17 -27.41 5.64 -2.20
N VAL A 18 -26.85 4.77 -1.34
CA VAL A 18 -27.15 3.32 -1.19
C VAL A 18 -26.89 2.39 -2.40
N ALA A 19 -25.93 1.45 -2.28
CA ALA A 19 -25.98 0.10 -2.90
C ALA A 19 -24.81 -0.86 -2.51
N GLY A 20 -24.43 -0.94 -1.22
CA GLY A 20 -23.59 -2.02 -0.66
C GLY A 20 -22.22 -2.29 -1.31
N ALA A 21 -21.64 -3.47 -1.02
CA ALA A 21 -20.33 -3.90 -1.54
C ALA A 21 -20.27 -3.90 -3.09
N GLY A 22 -21.41 -4.11 -3.75
CA GLY A 22 -21.52 -4.04 -5.21
C GLY A 22 -21.27 -2.64 -5.79
N ALA A 23 -21.70 -1.57 -5.11
CA ALA A 23 -21.43 -0.20 -5.54
C ALA A 23 -19.95 0.18 -5.36
N SER A 24 -19.35 -0.17 -4.22
CA SER A 24 -17.92 0.06 -3.96
C SER A 24 -17.04 -0.68 -4.97
N TYR A 25 -17.35 -1.95 -5.26
CA TYR A 25 -16.69 -2.70 -6.33
C TYR A 25 -16.98 -2.11 -7.73
N GLY A 26 -18.20 -1.62 -7.96
CA GLY A 26 -18.57 -0.91 -9.18
C GLY A 26 -17.72 0.34 -9.44
N ILE A 27 -17.51 1.16 -8.41
CA ILE A 27 -16.65 2.36 -8.46
C ILE A 27 -15.18 1.96 -8.69
N TYR A 28 -14.66 0.99 -7.92
CA TYR A 28 -13.31 0.44 -8.12
C TYR A 28 -13.10 -0.07 -9.55
N LYS A 29 -14.07 -0.84 -10.08
CA LYS A 29 -14.05 -1.37 -11.44
C LYS A 29 -14.12 -0.23 -12.48
N LEU A 30 -14.92 0.82 -12.26
CA LEU A 30 -15.00 1.97 -13.16
C LEU A 30 -13.65 2.73 -13.26
N ILE A 31 -12.97 2.89 -12.13
CA ILE A 31 -11.63 3.51 -12.05
C ILE A 31 -10.60 2.61 -12.74
N SER A 32 -10.57 1.31 -12.42
CA SER A 32 -9.67 0.34 -13.06
C SER A 32 -9.89 0.22 -14.57
N PHE A 33 -11.13 0.32 -15.06
CA PHE A 33 -11.44 0.31 -16.49
C PHE A 33 -10.97 1.60 -17.19
N LYS A 34 -11.05 2.77 -16.55
CA LYS A 34 -10.45 4.00 -17.08
C LYS A 34 -8.93 3.87 -17.22
N ARG A 35 -8.27 3.20 -16.26
CA ARG A 35 -6.83 2.90 -16.33
C ARG A 35 -6.48 2.04 -17.54
N ASN A 36 -7.21 0.95 -17.77
CA ASN A 36 -7.02 0.13 -18.98
C ASN A 36 -7.36 0.88 -20.27
N LYS A 37 -8.41 1.73 -20.28
CA LYS A 37 -8.80 2.46 -21.49
C LYS A 37 -7.78 3.52 -21.91
N LYS A 38 -7.11 4.20 -20.96
CA LYS A 38 -5.97 5.09 -21.26
C LYS A 38 -4.80 4.36 -21.92
N ASN A 39 -4.58 3.10 -21.55
CA ASN A 39 -3.52 2.26 -22.11
C ASN A 39 -3.87 1.62 -23.46
N ALA A 40 -5.14 1.70 -23.90
CA ALA A 40 -5.64 1.00 -25.08
C ALA A 40 -5.93 1.91 -26.30
N THR A 41 -5.65 3.21 -26.22
CA THR A 41 -5.89 4.19 -27.30
C THR A 41 -4.69 4.42 -28.23
N GLY A 42 -3.66 3.57 -28.17
CA GLY A 42 -2.56 3.55 -29.15
C GLY A 42 -2.63 2.29 -30.02
N GLU A 43 -2.44 2.49 -31.32
CA GLU A 43 -2.23 1.49 -32.40
C GLU A 43 -3.47 0.97 -33.19
N ASN A 44 -3.23 0.77 -34.49
CA ASN A 44 -4.18 0.42 -35.57
C ASN A 44 -3.37 -0.27 -36.71
N PRO A 45 -3.97 -0.92 -37.75
CA PRO A 45 -3.98 -2.39 -37.77
C PRO A 45 -3.59 -3.09 -39.09
N GLY A 46 -3.42 -4.44 -39.04
CA GLY A 46 -3.42 -5.36 -40.20
C GLY A 46 -2.06 -6.01 -40.52
N VAL A 47 -1.94 -7.19 -41.17
CA VAL A 47 -2.91 -8.16 -41.77
C VAL A 47 -2.36 -9.62 -41.64
N LYS A 48 -3.24 -10.62 -41.81
CA LYS A 48 -3.01 -12.10 -41.86
C LYS A 48 -1.92 -12.49 -42.88
N GLY A 49 -1.14 -13.57 -42.80
CA GLY A 49 -1.07 -14.77 -41.93
C GLY A 49 0.19 -15.59 -42.33
N SER A 50 0.33 -16.93 -42.21
CA SER A 50 -0.56 -18.00 -41.76
C SER A 50 0.21 -19.29 -41.37
N GLN A 51 -0.22 -19.97 -40.31
CA GLN A 51 0.00 -21.38 -39.89
C GLN A 51 1.32 -22.13 -40.21
N GLN A 52 2.18 -22.25 -39.19
CA GLN A 52 2.56 -23.56 -38.61
C GLN A 52 2.46 -23.46 -37.07
N SER A 53 2.23 -24.58 -36.38
CA SER A 53 1.79 -24.59 -34.98
C SER A 53 2.95 -24.36 -33.99
N GLU A 54 2.96 -23.17 -33.40
CA GLU A 54 4.01 -22.63 -32.52
C GLU A 54 3.38 -22.08 -31.23
N VAL A 55 4.07 -22.17 -30.08
CA VAL A 55 3.57 -21.60 -28.81
C VAL A 55 3.58 -20.09 -28.92
N LYS A 56 2.39 -19.49 -29.06
CA LYS A 56 2.22 -18.10 -29.50
C LYS A 56 2.65 -17.06 -28.46
N ILE A 57 3.95 -16.77 -28.41
CA ILE A 57 4.53 -15.61 -27.73
C ILE A 57 3.99 -14.34 -28.43
N GLN A 58 3.31 -13.46 -27.70
CA GLN A 58 2.77 -12.23 -28.27
C GLN A 58 3.88 -11.17 -28.45
N PRO A 59 3.91 -10.42 -29.57
CA PRO A 59 4.78 -9.26 -29.71
C PRO A 59 4.51 -8.24 -28.58
N GLY A 60 5.56 -7.75 -27.93
CA GLY A 60 5.46 -6.91 -26.74
C GLY A 60 5.43 -7.66 -25.41
N SER A 61 5.36 -9.00 -25.41
CA SER A 61 5.59 -9.79 -24.20
C SER A 61 7.03 -9.70 -23.70
N LEU A 62 7.23 -9.85 -22.39
CA LEU A 62 8.55 -9.78 -21.75
C LEU A 62 9.55 -10.79 -22.31
N LEU A 63 9.11 -12.04 -22.53
CA LEU A 63 9.95 -13.09 -23.13
C LEU A 63 10.52 -12.66 -24.48
N ALA A 64 9.69 -12.14 -25.39
CA ALA A 64 10.13 -11.70 -26.71
C ALA A 64 11.18 -10.57 -26.69
N ARG A 65 11.23 -9.76 -25.62
CA ARG A 65 12.24 -8.70 -25.46
C ARG A 65 13.51 -9.14 -24.74
N VAL A 66 13.50 -10.27 -24.04
CA VAL A 66 14.67 -10.81 -23.32
C VAL A 66 15.40 -11.88 -24.15
N SER A 67 14.72 -12.56 -25.07
CA SER A 67 15.30 -13.59 -25.96
C SER A 67 16.47 -13.13 -26.87
N GLY A 68 16.77 -11.83 -26.92
CA GLY A 68 17.87 -11.27 -27.71
C GLY A 68 19.14 -10.88 -26.92
N LEU A 69 19.17 -11.09 -25.60
CA LEU A 69 20.37 -10.89 -24.79
C LEU A 69 21.19 -12.19 -24.76
N ASP A 70 22.11 -12.32 -25.71
CA ASP A 70 23.17 -13.32 -25.64
C ASP A 70 24.15 -12.92 -24.53
N VAL A 71 23.93 -13.45 -23.32
CA VAL A 71 24.87 -13.30 -22.20
C VAL A 71 26.04 -14.23 -22.49
N ILE A 72 27.01 -13.70 -23.24
CA ILE A 72 28.30 -14.35 -23.47
C ILE A 72 29.02 -14.49 -22.13
N CYS A 73 28.81 -15.61 -21.45
CA CYS A 73 29.67 -16.07 -20.37
C CYS A 73 31.01 -16.50 -20.99
N PRO A 74 32.13 -15.82 -20.71
CA PRO A 74 33.43 -16.34 -21.12
C PRO A 74 33.66 -17.66 -20.36
N ARG A 75 33.84 -18.76 -21.10
CA ARG A 75 34.38 -19.99 -20.50
C ARG A 75 35.86 -19.73 -20.19
N PRO A 76 36.32 -19.80 -18.93
CA PRO A 76 37.74 -19.80 -18.64
C PRO A 76 38.31 -21.13 -19.13
N ALA A 77 39.29 -21.08 -20.03
CA ALA A 77 40.19 -22.20 -20.24
C ALA A 77 41.15 -22.29 -19.06
N ASP A 78 41.58 -23.52 -18.76
CA ASP A 78 42.41 -23.93 -17.64
C ASP A 78 43.42 -22.88 -17.15
N THR A 79 43.15 -22.30 -15.97
CA THR A 79 44.16 -21.61 -15.16
C THR A 79 43.78 -21.77 -13.70
N ALA A 80 44.73 -22.24 -12.88
CA ALA A 80 44.50 -22.47 -11.46
C ALA A 80 44.13 -21.15 -10.75
N SER A 81 42.93 -21.08 -10.19
CA SER A 81 42.47 -20.02 -9.28
C SER A 81 41.51 -20.62 -8.28
N GLY A 82 41.69 -20.23 -7.01
CA GLY A 82 41.04 -20.87 -5.87
C GLY A 82 39.53 -20.68 -5.84
N ASP A 83 38.90 -21.43 -4.94
CA ASP A 83 37.45 -21.46 -4.75
C ASP A 83 36.87 -20.05 -4.60
N ILE A 84 36.20 -19.58 -5.66
CA ILE A 84 35.31 -18.40 -5.56
C ILE A 84 34.05 -18.89 -4.84
N ILE A 85 34.17 -19.03 -3.53
CA ILE A 85 33.03 -19.16 -2.62
C ILE A 85 32.28 -17.83 -2.73
N HIS A 86 31.29 -17.78 -3.62
CA HIS A 86 30.40 -16.63 -3.76
C HIS A 86 29.36 -16.63 -2.62
N GLN A 87 29.86 -16.70 -1.37
CA GLN A 87 29.09 -16.36 -0.19
C GLN A 87 28.68 -14.89 -0.32
N SER A 88 27.42 -14.68 -0.66
CA SER A 88 26.76 -13.43 -0.32
C SER A 88 26.90 -13.28 1.20
N PRO A 89 27.33 -12.12 1.73
CA PRO A 89 27.51 -11.95 3.16
C PRO A 89 26.21 -12.31 3.88
N ASP A 90 26.36 -13.05 4.97
CA ASP A 90 25.33 -13.96 5.48
C ASP A 90 23.97 -13.31 5.77
N ASN A 91 22.94 -14.18 5.80
CA ASN A 91 21.59 -13.81 6.21
C ASN A 91 21.61 -12.90 7.45
N LEU A 92 20.80 -11.84 7.43
CA LEU A 92 20.80 -10.78 8.43
C LEU A 92 20.53 -11.35 9.84
N GLU A 93 21.62 -11.66 10.56
CA GLU A 93 21.54 -12.42 11.82
C GLU A 93 20.67 -11.76 12.89
N PRO A 94 20.11 -12.53 13.85
CA PRO A 94 19.31 -11.98 14.94
C PRO A 94 20.03 -10.88 15.75
N GLN A 95 21.37 -10.95 15.87
CA GLN A 95 22.16 -9.93 16.53
C GLN A 95 22.19 -8.60 15.75
N HIS A 96 22.17 -8.63 14.42
CA HIS A 96 22.09 -7.43 13.60
C HIS A 96 20.73 -6.73 13.76
N LEU A 97 19.63 -7.49 13.91
CA LEU A 97 18.31 -6.92 14.22
C LEU A 97 18.31 -6.22 15.59
N LYS A 98 18.87 -6.85 16.64
CA LYS A 98 19.02 -6.22 17.97
C LYS A 98 19.87 -4.95 17.91
N MET A 99 20.98 -4.99 17.19
CA MET A 99 21.84 -3.83 16.99
C MET A 99 21.10 -2.68 16.31
N LEU A 100 20.37 -2.95 15.22
CA LEU A 100 19.56 -1.94 14.53
C LEU A 100 18.48 -1.33 15.44
N LEU A 101 17.77 -2.15 16.22
CA LEU A 101 16.78 -1.66 17.20
C LEU A 101 17.42 -0.78 18.28
N SER A 102 18.57 -1.18 18.82
CA SER A 102 19.32 -0.36 19.79
C SER A 102 19.79 0.95 19.17
N CYS A 103 20.37 0.93 17.96
CA CYS A 103 20.80 2.12 17.25
C CYS A 103 19.64 3.08 16.94
N LEU A 104 18.45 2.56 16.64
CA LEU A 104 17.25 3.35 16.42
C LEU A 104 16.85 4.11 17.70
N GLN A 105 16.84 3.44 18.85
CA GLN A 105 16.54 4.07 20.15
C GLN A 105 17.55 5.14 20.56
N THR A 106 18.85 4.94 20.29
CA THR A 106 19.92 5.86 20.70
C THR A 106 20.19 6.99 19.69
N SER A 107 19.70 6.88 18.45
CA SER A 107 19.96 7.88 17.42
C SER A 107 19.20 9.18 17.67
N ASN A 108 19.89 10.31 17.62
CA ASN A 108 19.30 11.65 17.65
C ASN A 108 19.24 12.31 16.27
N ASN A 109 19.69 11.63 15.21
CA ASN A 109 19.71 12.15 13.84
C ASN A 109 18.53 11.58 13.03
N PRO A 110 17.59 12.41 12.53
CA PRO A 110 16.49 11.96 11.69
C PRO A 110 16.93 11.17 10.44
N SER A 111 18.08 11.52 9.84
CA SER A 111 18.60 10.81 8.67
C SER A 111 19.00 9.37 9.01
N ASP A 112 19.65 9.15 10.16
CA ASP A 112 20.00 7.81 10.61
C ASP A 112 18.77 7.03 11.07
N ARG A 113 17.81 7.67 11.75
CA ARG A 113 16.50 7.05 12.07
C ARG A 113 15.80 6.54 10.81
N CYS A 114 15.70 7.38 9.76
CA CYS A 114 15.15 6.99 8.46
C CYS A 114 15.88 5.80 7.83
N ARG A 115 17.23 5.79 7.83
CA ARG A 115 18.03 4.69 7.29
C ARG A 115 17.80 3.39 8.06
N ILE A 116 17.83 3.44 9.39
CA ILE A 116 17.64 2.26 10.24
C ILE A 116 16.22 1.70 10.11
N LEU A 117 15.19 2.56 10.12
CA LEU A 117 13.80 2.17 9.89
C LEU A 117 13.60 1.54 8.51
N LEU A 118 14.22 2.08 7.46
CA LEU A 118 14.17 1.50 6.12
C LEU A 118 14.85 0.12 6.08
N THR A 119 16.00 -0.06 6.73
CA THR A 119 16.67 -1.36 6.85
C THR A 119 15.83 -2.37 7.62
N LEU A 120 15.23 -1.99 8.76
CA LEU A 120 14.33 -2.83 9.55
C LEU A 120 13.05 -3.18 8.77
N GLY A 121 12.47 -2.22 8.06
CA GLY A 121 11.29 -2.44 7.23
C GLY A 121 11.57 -3.41 6.06
N ASN A 122 12.71 -3.26 5.39
CA ASN A 122 13.13 -4.18 4.34
C ASN A 122 13.45 -5.58 4.89
N SER A 123 14.08 -5.69 6.07
CA SER A 123 14.34 -6.99 6.69
C SER A 123 13.04 -7.69 7.11
N ALA A 124 12.01 -6.92 7.52
CA ALA A 124 10.67 -7.41 7.83
C ALA A 124 9.85 -7.87 6.60
N ALA A 125 10.43 -7.91 5.39
CA ALA A 125 9.85 -8.65 4.26
C ALA A 125 9.90 -10.18 4.45
N PHE A 126 10.75 -10.68 5.35
CA PHE A 126 10.90 -12.11 5.66
C PHE A 126 10.22 -12.48 6.99
N THR A 127 9.40 -13.54 6.99
CA THR A 127 8.62 -13.95 8.17
C THR A 127 9.46 -14.28 9.40
N VAL A 128 10.67 -14.83 9.20
CA VAL A 128 11.63 -15.08 10.30
C VAL A 128 12.00 -13.77 11.00
N ASN A 129 12.31 -12.72 10.24
CA ASN A 129 12.66 -11.41 10.79
C ASN A 129 11.44 -10.71 11.41
N GLN A 130 10.25 -10.89 10.85
CA GLN A 130 9.00 -10.39 11.45
C GLN A 130 8.77 -10.97 12.85
N ASN A 131 9.09 -12.26 13.05
CA ASN A 131 9.00 -12.92 14.36
C ASN A 131 10.11 -12.43 15.30
N LEU A 132 11.38 -12.41 14.86
CA LEU A 132 12.50 -11.94 15.66
C LEU A 132 12.35 -10.47 16.10
N ILE A 133 11.86 -9.58 15.21
CA ILE A 133 11.58 -8.19 15.55
C ILE A 133 10.49 -8.12 16.62
N ARG A 134 9.41 -8.91 16.54
CA ARG A 134 8.39 -8.99 17.61
C ARG A 134 8.98 -9.50 18.93
N GLU A 135 9.77 -10.57 18.88
CA GLU A 135 10.36 -11.22 20.06
C GLU A 135 11.46 -10.39 20.75
N PHE A 136 12.04 -9.42 20.06
CA PHE A 136 12.95 -8.42 20.64
C PHE A 136 12.22 -7.13 21.03
N GLU A 137 10.89 -7.19 21.20
CA GLU A 137 9.99 -6.05 21.41
C GLU A 137 10.10 -4.96 20.32
N GLY A 138 10.76 -5.22 19.20
CA GLY A 138 11.09 -4.22 18.17
C GLY A 138 9.88 -3.51 17.56
N ILE A 139 8.68 -4.10 17.63
CA ILE A 139 7.43 -3.42 17.23
C ILE A 139 7.17 -2.17 18.08
N HIS A 140 7.33 -2.23 19.41
CA HIS A 140 7.10 -1.06 20.27
C HIS A 140 8.18 0.03 20.07
N ILE A 141 9.41 -0.38 19.75
CA ILE A 141 10.52 0.53 19.45
C ILE A 141 10.25 1.26 18.15
N ILE A 142 9.90 0.53 17.08
CA ILE A 142 9.59 1.10 15.77
C ILE A 142 8.37 2.02 15.87
N ALA A 143 7.27 1.56 16.47
CA ALA A 143 6.04 2.34 16.60
C ALA A 143 6.20 3.63 17.42
N GLY A 144 7.16 3.69 18.36
CA GLY A 144 7.49 4.92 19.08
C GLY A 144 7.88 6.11 18.17
N PHE A 145 8.35 5.85 16.95
CA PHE A 145 8.70 6.87 15.96
C PHE A 145 7.52 7.38 15.12
N LEU A 146 6.29 6.90 15.37
CA LEU A 146 5.06 7.51 14.84
C LEU A 146 4.84 8.95 15.36
N SER A 147 5.47 9.30 16.49
CA SER A 147 5.48 10.66 17.05
C SER A 147 6.73 11.48 16.70
N ASP A 148 7.62 10.99 15.81
CA ASP A 148 8.86 11.72 15.49
C ASP A 148 8.55 13.08 14.82
N PRO A 149 9.20 14.19 15.24
CA PRO A 149 8.96 15.49 14.62
C PRO A 149 9.20 15.50 13.10
N ALA A 150 10.18 14.73 12.60
CA ALA A 150 10.45 14.64 11.17
C ALA A 150 9.39 13.77 10.45
N PRO A 151 8.65 14.32 9.46
CA PRO A 151 7.64 13.55 8.75
C PRO A 151 8.23 12.37 7.96
N GLU A 152 9.48 12.47 7.49
CA GLU A 152 10.18 11.40 6.78
C GLU A 152 10.41 10.18 7.70
N VAL A 153 10.72 10.42 8.98
CA VAL A 153 10.90 9.35 9.98
C VAL A 153 9.56 8.65 10.25
N ARG A 154 8.46 9.41 10.36
CA ARG A 154 7.11 8.85 10.48
C ARG A 154 6.69 8.04 9.25
N VAL A 155 7.04 8.48 8.05
CA VAL A 155 6.82 7.71 6.80
C VAL A 155 7.60 6.39 6.81
N GLN A 156 8.89 6.40 7.18
CA GLN A 156 9.66 5.14 7.26
C GLN A 156 9.19 4.22 8.39
N THR A 157 8.71 4.79 9.49
CA THR A 157 8.06 4.04 10.58
C THR A 157 6.84 3.28 10.07
N LEU A 158 5.94 3.96 9.35
CA LEU A 158 4.78 3.32 8.74
C LEU A 158 5.17 2.28 7.69
N ASN A 159 6.21 2.51 6.87
CA ASN A 159 6.70 1.51 5.93
C ASN A 159 7.17 0.23 6.65
N ALA A 160 7.92 0.36 7.75
CA ALA A 160 8.35 -0.78 8.55
C ALA A 160 7.16 -1.50 9.22
N LEU A 161 6.23 -0.77 9.82
CA LEU A 161 5.02 -1.33 10.42
C LEU A 161 4.13 -2.03 9.37
N ASN A 162 4.03 -1.52 8.15
CA ASN A 162 3.27 -2.15 7.07
C ASN A 162 3.79 -3.56 6.74
N ASN A 163 5.12 -3.73 6.66
CA ASN A 163 5.73 -5.03 6.41
C ASN A 163 5.60 -5.96 7.64
N LEU A 164 5.79 -5.43 8.85
CA LEU A 164 5.59 -6.20 10.10
C LEU A 164 4.14 -6.68 10.27
N CYS A 165 3.17 -5.87 9.86
CA CYS A 165 1.73 -6.12 9.93
C CYS A 165 1.25 -7.25 8.98
N MET A 166 2.10 -7.73 8.07
CA MET A 166 1.80 -8.91 7.25
C MET A 166 1.74 -10.21 8.06
N ASN A 167 2.25 -10.21 9.30
CA ASN A 167 2.17 -11.33 10.24
C ASN A 167 1.03 -11.13 11.24
N ILE A 168 0.08 -12.07 11.30
CA ILE A 168 -1.12 -12.00 12.16
C ILE A 168 -0.76 -11.89 13.65
N GLN A 169 0.34 -12.48 14.12
CA GLN A 169 0.78 -12.33 15.52
C GLN A 169 1.31 -10.92 15.80
N ASN A 170 1.93 -10.27 14.82
CA ASN A 170 2.41 -8.90 14.95
C ASN A 170 1.24 -7.91 14.99
N GLN A 171 0.14 -8.20 14.29
CA GLN A 171 -1.07 -7.37 14.33
C GLN A 171 -1.63 -7.20 15.75
N GLU A 172 -1.47 -8.20 16.63
CA GLU A 172 -1.91 -8.09 18.04
C GLU A 172 -1.12 -7.04 18.84
N GLN A 173 0.15 -6.80 18.51
CA GLN A 173 0.93 -5.72 19.09
C GLN A 173 0.72 -4.39 18.35
N ILE A 174 0.51 -4.41 17.03
CA ILE A 174 0.36 -3.20 16.20
C ILE A 174 -1.00 -2.53 16.39
N LYS A 175 -2.08 -3.29 16.66
CA LYS A 175 -3.46 -2.75 16.76
C LYS A 175 -3.63 -1.62 17.79
N VAL A 176 -2.79 -1.56 18.82
CA VAL A 176 -2.87 -0.52 19.87
C VAL A 176 -2.53 0.88 19.34
N TYR A 177 -1.82 0.97 18.22
CA TYR A 177 -1.44 2.24 17.58
C TYR A 177 -2.50 2.76 16.59
N VAL A 178 -3.62 2.04 16.36
CA VAL A 178 -4.68 2.48 15.42
C VAL A 178 -5.19 3.90 15.70
N PRO A 179 -5.45 4.33 16.95
CA PRO A 179 -5.87 5.72 17.22
C PRO A 179 -4.84 6.76 16.74
N GLN A 180 -3.54 6.51 16.97
CA GLN A 180 -2.46 7.38 16.53
C GLN A 180 -2.30 7.37 15.00
N VAL A 181 -2.52 6.22 14.35
CA VAL A 181 -2.50 6.10 12.88
C VAL A 181 -3.67 6.87 12.25
N LEU A 182 -4.84 6.91 12.91
CA LEU A 182 -5.98 7.73 12.51
C LEU A 182 -5.72 9.22 12.69
N GLU A 183 -5.14 9.64 13.82
CA GLU A 183 -4.70 11.02 14.05
C GLU A 183 -3.68 11.48 12.99
N LEU A 184 -2.71 10.62 12.64
CA LEU A 184 -1.77 10.88 11.56
C LEU A 184 -2.46 11.05 10.20
N ILE A 185 -3.59 10.38 9.94
CA ILE A 185 -4.37 10.58 8.71
C ILE A 185 -5.07 11.94 8.73
N GLU A 186 -5.70 12.31 9.84
CA GLU A 186 -6.48 13.55 9.97
C GLU A 186 -5.61 14.81 9.98
N MET A 187 -4.47 14.77 10.68
CA MET A 187 -3.59 15.93 10.91
C MET A 187 -2.57 16.17 9.79
N SER A 188 -2.37 15.21 8.87
CA SER A 188 -1.40 15.34 7.78
C SER A 188 -1.96 16.07 6.56
N PRO A 189 -1.12 16.76 5.76
CA PRO A 189 -1.55 17.34 4.49
C PRO A 189 -2.21 16.31 3.57
N VAL A 190 -3.32 16.70 2.95
CA VAL A 190 -4.08 15.84 2.02
C VAL A 190 -3.18 15.39 0.88
N ASN A 191 -3.15 14.09 0.60
CA ASN A 191 -2.29 13.42 -0.40
C ASN A 191 -0.81 13.23 -0.02
N SER A 192 -0.44 13.44 1.25
CA SER A 192 0.91 13.14 1.73
C SER A 192 1.22 11.64 1.75
N ASP A 193 2.50 11.29 1.60
CA ASP A 193 2.98 9.91 1.77
C ASP A 193 2.69 9.36 3.18
N LEU A 194 2.57 10.25 4.17
CA LEU A 194 2.21 9.93 5.55
C LEU A 194 0.78 9.38 5.65
N GLN A 195 -0.20 10.03 5.00
CA GLN A 195 -1.56 9.49 4.85
C GLN A 195 -1.56 8.16 4.08
N LEU A 196 -0.76 8.07 3.01
CA LEU A 196 -0.68 6.85 2.19
C LEU A 196 -0.13 5.65 2.97
N GLY A 197 0.92 5.84 3.77
CA GLY A 197 1.49 4.82 4.65
C GLY A 197 0.53 4.38 5.75
N ALA A 198 -0.21 5.33 6.33
CA ALA A 198 -1.19 5.06 7.38
C ALA A 198 -2.40 4.26 6.84
N LEU A 199 -2.97 4.68 5.71
CA LEU A 199 -4.07 3.95 5.05
C LEU A 199 -3.69 2.53 4.63
N ARG A 200 -2.44 2.28 4.21
CA ARG A 200 -1.95 0.92 3.96
C ARG A 200 -1.93 0.07 5.24
N LEU A 201 -1.52 0.65 6.37
CA LEU A 201 -1.48 -0.07 7.64
C LEU A 201 -2.89 -0.45 8.12
N LEU A 202 -3.85 0.48 8.00
CA LEU A 202 -5.26 0.21 8.27
C LEU A 202 -5.86 -0.80 7.28
N THR A 203 -5.40 -0.81 6.02
CA THR A 203 -5.79 -1.85 5.05
C THR A 203 -5.34 -3.23 5.52
N ASN A 204 -4.09 -3.37 5.97
CA ASN A 204 -3.54 -4.65 6.44
C ASN A 204 -4.21 -5.15 7.73
N LEU A 205 -4.53 -4.26 8.67
CA LEU A 205 -5.25 -4.61 9.90
C LEU A 205 -6.74 -4.96 9.66
N SER A 206 -7.38 -4.38 8.64
CA SER A 206 -8.80 -4.62 8.36
C SER A 206 -9.09 -5.87 7.52
N VAL A 207 -8.07 -6.56 6.96
CA VAL A 207 -8.27 -7.76 6.12
C VAL A 207 -9.08 -8.87 6.82
N THR A 208 -9.04 -8.92 8.15
CA THR A 208 -9.88 -9.82 8.96
C THR A 208 -10.72 -9.01 9.93
N ASP A 209 -11.91 -9.53 10.27
CA ASP A 209 -12.88 -8.83 11.13
C ASP A 209 -12.36 -8.53 12.54
N LYS A 210 -11.30 -9.24 12.96
CA LYS A 210 -10.68 -9.20 14.29
C LYS A 210 -10.35 -7.80 14.80
N HIS A 211 -9.93 -6.88 13.93
CA HIS A 211 -9.52 -5.51 14.32
C HIS A 211 -10.39 -4.41 13.69
N GLN A 212 -11.40 -4.77 12.89
CA GLN A 212 -12.21 -3.80 12.15
C GLN A 212 -13.03 -2.87 13.04
N HIS A 213 -13.48 -3.36 14.21
CA HIS A 213 -14.19 -2.57 15.21
C HIS A 213 -13.41 -1.32 15.67
N LEU A 214 -12.07 -1.34 15.60
CA LEU A 214 -11.21 -0.19 15.92
C LEU A 214 -11.36 0.99 14.93
N LEU A 215 -12.01 0.76 13.78
CA LEU A 215 -12.21 1.74 12.71
C LEU A 215 -13.64 2.30 12.65
N LYS A 216 -14.55 1.86 13.54
CA LYS A 216 -15.96 2.28 13.59
C LYS A 216 -16.13 3.81 13.55
N GLU A 217 -15.51 4.53 14.47
CA GLU A 217 -15.59 6.00 14.56
C GLU A 217 -14.88 6.73 13.39
N SER A 218 -14.00 6.03 12.65
CA SER A 218 -13.25 6.60 11.53
C SER A 218 -13.97 6.56 10.18
N VAL A 219 -15.13 5.91 10.08
CA VAL A 219 -15.86 5.75 8.82
C VAL A 219 -16.11 7.10 8.13
N THR A 220 -16.49 8.14 8.88
CA THR A 220 -16.72 9.49 8.33
C THR A 220 -15.43 10.14 7.80
N LEU A 221 -14.28 9.92 8.46
CA LEU A 221 -12.97 10.35 7.98
C LEU A 221 -12.58 9.65 6.68
N LEU A 222 -12.75 8.33 6.61
CA LEU A 222 -12.50 7.53 5.41
C LEU A 222 -13.40 7.97 4.23
N LEU A 223 -14.70 8.15 4.44
CA LEU A 223 -15.59 8.65 3.40
C LEU A 223 -15.24 10.08 2.97
N SER A 224 -14.76 10.93 3.87
CA SER A 224 -14.29 12.28 3.54
C SER A 224 -13.05 12.27 2.63
N LEU A 225 -12.10 11.36 2.88
CA LEU A 225 -10.93 11.15 2.01
C LEU A 225 -11.33 10.78 0.59
N LEU A 226 -12.38 9.96 0.40
CA LEU A 226 -12.88 9.65 -0.94
C LEU A 226 -13.28 10.89 -1.76
N VAL A 227 -13.71 11.97 -1.10
CA VAL A 227 -14.13 13.22 -1.74
C VAL A 227 -12.94 14.14 -2.03
N VAL A 228 -11.99 14.27 -1.10
CA VAL A 228 -10.94 15.32 -1.16
C VAL A 228 -9.57 14.84 -1.67
N SER A 229 -9.29 13.53 -1.66
CA SER A 229 -7.97 13.01 -2.00
C SER A 229 -7.83 12.64 -3.49
N ASN A 230 -6.59 12.40 -3.90
CA ASN A 230 -6.23 11.92 -5.23
C ASN A 230 -6.56 10.43 -5.42
N GLU A 231 -6.44 9.94 -6.66
CA GLU A 231 -6.75 8.54 -7.03
C GLU A 231 -5.98 7.52 -6.18
N ALA A 232 -4.73 7.79 -5.80
CA ALA A 232 -3.92 6.86 -5.02
C ALA A 232 -4.44 6.67 -3.59
N LEU A 233 -4.78 7.76 -2.90
CA LEU A 233 -5.39 7.70 -1.56
C LEU A 233 -6.84 7.20 -1.62
N GLN A 234 -7.62 7.60 -2.63
CA GLN A 234 -8.98 7.09 -2.86
C GLN A 234 -8.96 5.55 -2.99
N VAL A 235 -8.03 4.99 -3.76
CA VAL A 235 -7.91 3.54 -3.94
C VAL A 235 -7.56 2.80 -2.64
N GLN A 236 -6.68 3.33 -1.79
CA GLN A 236 -6.39 2.68 -0.50
C GLN A 236 -7.55 2.83 0.49
N THR A 237 -8.15 4.01 0.55
CA THR A 237 -9.34 4.29 1.38
C THR A 237 -10.50 3.35 1.02
N LEU A 238 -10.74 3.13 -0.28
CA LEU A 238 -11.72 2.15 -0.77
C LEU A 238 -11.41 0.73 -0.31
N LYS A 239 -10.14 0.30 -0.21
CA LYS A 239 -9.82 -1.04 0.30
C LYS A 239 -10.18 -1.19 1.78
N VAL A 240 -9.85 -0.20 2.61
CA VAL A 240 -10.27 -0.19 4.03
C VAL A 240 -11.78 -0.30 4.12
N LEU A 241 -12.53 0.55 3.39
CA LEU A 241 -13.99 0.52 3.40
C LEU A 241 -14.59 -0.78 2.83
N VAL A 242 -13.97 -1.40 1.82
CA VAL A 242 -14.40 -2.71 1.28
C VAL A 242 -14.19 -3.82 2.30
N ASN A 243 -13.05 -3.84 3.00
CA ASN A 243 -12.78 -4.77 4.09
C ASN A 243 -13.86 -4.62 5.18
N LEU A 244 -14.08 -3.40 5.69
CA LEU A 244 -15.11 -3.11 6.69
C LEU A 244 -16.52 -3.50 6.22
N SER A 245 -16.86 -3.24 4.95
CA SER A 245 -18.19 -3.57 4.40
C SER A 245 -18.48 -5.07 4.26
N SER A 246 -17.47 -5.92 4.48
CA SER A 246 -17.63 -7.38 4.48
C SER A 246 -18.10 -7.92 5.84
N ASN A 247 -18.03 -7.10 6.89
CA ASN A 247 -18.44 -7.43 8.25
C ASN A 247 -19.82 -6.81 8.56
N PRO A 248 -20.84 -7.61 8.92
CA PRO A 248 -22.17 -7.12 9.27
C PRO A 248 -22.16 -6.08 10.41
N ASP A 249 -21.30 -6.24 11.41
CA ASP A 249 -21.25 -5.36 12.60
C ASP A 249 -20.81 -3.93 12.27
N MET A 250 -20.16 -3.73 11.11
CA MET A 250 -19.71 -2.44 10.60
C MET A 250 -20.71 -1.79 9.62
N MET A 251 -21.72 -2.54 9.17
CA MET A 251 -22.56 -2.14 8.04
C MET A 251 -23.43 -0.92 8.36
N ASP A 252 -24.01 -0.87 9.57
CA ASP A 252 -24.84 0.25 10.00
C ASP A 252 -24.04 1.55 10.08
N ASP A 253 -22.82 1.52 10.61
CA ASP A 253 -21.96 2.72 10.70
C ASP A 253 -21.59 3.25 9.31
N ILE A 254 -21.31 2.37 8.36
CA ILE A 254 -21.04 2.72 6.96
C ILE A 254 -22.27 3.34 6.28
N VAL A 255 -23.48 2.84 6.56
CA VAL A 255 -24.72 3.34 5.96
C VAL A 255 -25.19 4.66 6.59
N GLN A 256 -24.99 4.84 7.90
CA GLN A 256 -25.42 6.05 8.62
C GLN A 256 -24.40 7.20 8.56
N ALA A 257 -23.14 6.94 8.22
CA ALA A 257 -22.11 7.98 8.13
C ALA A 257 -22.41 9.02 7.04
N GLN A 258 -22.38 10.30 7.41
CA GLN A 258 -22.66 11.43 6.51
C GLN A 258 -21.43 12.30 6.32
N VAL A 259 -20.89 12.32 5.10
CA VAL A 259 -19.89 13.32 4.71
C VAL A 259 -20.62 14.64 4.44
N ARG A 260 -20.44 15.62 5.34
CA ARG A 260 -20.89 16.98 5.08
C ARG A 260 -19.88 17.67 4.16
N PRO A 261 -20.26 18.13 2.96
CA PRO A 261 -19.38 18.99 2.17
C PRO A 261 -19.13 20.27 2.97
N LYS A 262 -17.86 20.68 3.11
CA LYS A 262 -17.53 22.00 3.66
C LYS A 262 -18.09 23.04 2.68
N GLY A 263 -18.99 23.88 3.17
CA GLY A 263 -19.64 24.91 2.36
C GLY A 263 -18.70 26.07 2.06
N ASN A 264 -18.68 26.46 0.78
CA ASN A 264 -18.10 27.66 0.17
C ASN A 264 -16.65 28.02 0.54
#